data_AF-A0A938FMI8-F1
#
_entry.id   AF-A0A938FMI8-F1
#
_cell.length_a   1.000
_cell.length_b   1.000
_cell.length_c   1.000
_cell.angle_alpha   90.00
_cell.angle_beta   90.00
_cell.angle_gamma   90.00
#
_symmetry.space_group_name_H-M   'P 1'
#
loop_
_entity.id
_entity.type
_entity.pdbx_description
1 polymer ?
#
loop_
_entity_poly.entity_id
_entity_poly.type
_entity_poly.pdbx_seq_one_letter_code
_entity_poly.pdbx_strand_id
1 'polypeptide(L)'
;MRRIEFTSPMARAVGPVLGGLLGFAVLFGVTWIFASMATDNRQRNPQTVPRTFEIGRVDDVAKIIAEGGPILYPDLRDATGKRSIVIDHTGDDAAKGWQVYYAYPADRDETCLVEHVQNSREFTDCENRVLQVEDLKLPLDVRPIVENLKTLLIDLRA
;
A
#
# COMPACT_ATOMS: atom_id res chain seq x y z
N MET A 1 39.09 31.27 23.84
CA MET A 1 38.85 30.68 22.49
C MET A 1 40.01 31.09 21.60
N ARG A 2 40.77 30.14 21.05
CA ARG A 2 41.91 30.43 20.18
C ARG A 2 41.38 30.82 18.80
N ARG A 3 41.48 32.09 18.42
CA ARG A 3 41.05 32.59 17.11
C ARG A 3 42.04 32.06 16.07
N ILE A 4 41.58 31.23 15.13
CA ILE A 4 42.42 30.75 14.03
C ILE A 4 42.56 31.93 13.07
N GLU A 5 43.73 32.58 13.10
CA GLU A 5 44.06 33.67 12.18
C GLU A 5 44.85 33.10 11.02
N PHE A 6 44.21 33.08 9.85
CA PHE A 6 44.86 32.70 8.60
C PHE A 6 45.82 33.81 8.17
N THR A 7 47.10 33.46 8.06
CA THR A 7 48.20 34.41 7.83
C THR A 7 48.32 34.88 6.37
N SER A 8 47.62 34.24 5.42
CA SER A 8 47.66 34.58 3.99
C SER A 8 46.27 34.87 3.39
N PRO A 9 46.17 35.75 2.38
CA PRO A 9 44.90 36.09 1.73
C PRO A 9 44.24 34.87 1.05
N MET A 10 45.04 33.96 0.49
CA MET A 10 44.54 32.70 -0.09
C MET A 10 43.96 31.77 0.98
N ALA A 11 44.60 31.66 2.15
CA ALA A 11 44.09 30.83 3.24
C ALA A 11 42.75 31.35 3.81
N ARG A 12 42.55 32.68 3.81
CA ARG A 12 41.27 33.31 4.21
C ARG A 12 40.14 33.05 3.22
N ALA A 13 40.43 32.96 1.92
CA ALA A 13 39.43 32.70 0.88
C ALA A 13 39.10 31.21 0.76
N VAL A 14 40.11 30.34 0.80
CA VAL A 14 39.96 28.89 0.55
C VAL A 14 39.60 28.13 1.83
N GLY A 15 40.03 28.60 3.00
CA GLY A 15 39.80 27.94 4.29
C GLY A 15 38.32 27.65 4.59
N PRO A 16 37.41 28.65 4.50
CA PRO A 16 35.98 28.42 4.72
C PRO A 16 35.35 27.47 3.70
N VAL A 17 35.78 27.52 2.44
CA VAL A 17 35.25 26.66 1.36
C VAL A 17 35.64 25.20 1.59
N LEU A 18 36.91 24.94 1.89
CA LEU A 18 37.38 23.59 2.21
C LEU A 18 36.73 23.06 3.50
N GLY A 19 36.57 23.93 4.52
CA GLY A 19 35.87 23.57 5.75
C GLY A 19 34.41 23.19 5.49
N GLY A 20 33.71 23.96 4.65
CA GLY A 20 32.34 23.67 4.23
C GLY A 20 32.24 22.35 3.46
N LEU A 21 33.11 22.14 2.46
CA LEU A 21 33.15 20.89 1.69
C LEU A 21 33.42 19.67 2.57
N LEU A 22 34.35 19.79 3.52
CA LEU A 22 34.65 18.72 4.47
C LEU A 22 33.45 18.44 5.38
N GLY A 23 32.77 19.49 5.86
CA GLY A 23 31.53 19.36 6.62
C GLY A 23 30.43 18.63 5.86
N PHE A 24 30.19 19.00 4.60
CA PHE A 24 29.21 18.32 3.75
C PHE A 24 29.59 16.88 3.44
N ALA A 25 30.87 16.59 3.18
CA ALA A 25 31.36 15.24 2.95
C ALA A 25 31.13 14.35 4.19
N VAL A 26 31.38 14.87 5.38
CA VAL A 26 31.11 14.17 6.64
C VAL A 26 29.61 13.95 6.83
N LEU A 27 28.79 14.98 6.64
CA LEU A 27 27.33 14.87 6.77
C LEU A 27 26.78 13.83 5.79
N PHE A 28 27.20 13.88 4.53
CA PHE A 28 26.82 12.93 3.49
C PHE A 28 27.26 11.50 3.84
N GLY A 29 28.50 11.31 4.32
CA GLY A 29 28.98 9.99 4.71
C GLY A 29 28.16 9.40 5.86
N VAL A 30 27.84 10.20 6.88
CA VAL A 30 27.03 9.76 8.02
C VAL A 30 25.61 9.40 7.58
N THR A 31 24.95 10.26 6.80
CA THR A 31 23.58 9.98 6.31
C THR A 31 23.55 8.80 5.37
N TRP A 32 24.55 8.64 4.50
CA TRP A 32 24.70 7.48 3.61
C TRP A 32 24.82 6.17 4.39
N ILE A 33 25.60 6.14 5.48
CA ILE A 33 25.74 4.95 6.34
C ILE A 33 24.39 4.59 6.99
N PHE A 34 23.68 5.58 7.56
CA PHE A 34 22.36 5.32 8.13
C PHE A 34 21.35 4.83 7.08
N ALA A 35 21.38 5.43 5.88
CA ALA A 35 20.52 5.04 4.78
C ALA A 35 20.82 3.62 4.28
N SER A 36 22.10 3.25 4.14
CA SER A 36 22.49 1.90 3.70
C SER A 36 22.12 0.85 4.74
N MET A 37 22.38 1.10 6.03
CA MET A 37 21.98 0.19 7.10
C MET A 37 20.45 0.01 7.17
N ALA A 38 19.68 1.09 7.05
CA ALA A 38 18.22 1.01 7.02
C ALA A 38 17.72 0.21 5.81
N THR A 39 18.37 0.38 4.66
CA THR A 39 18.03 -0.34 3.42
C THR A 39 18.38 -1.83 3.52
N ASP A 40 19.58 -2.16 3.96
CA ASP A 40 20.04 -3.54 4.16
C ASP A 40 19.19 -4.28 5.20
N ASN A 41 18.84 -3.61 6.30
CA ASN A 41 17.97 -4.19 7.32
C ASN A 41 16.57 -4.47 6.77
N ARG A 42 16.03 -3.56 5.95
CA ARG A 42 14.73 -3.76 5.27
C ARG A 42 14.78 -4.92 4.27
N GLN A 43 15.89 -5.12 3.56
CA GLN A 43 16.07 -6.25 2.64
C GLN A 43 16.22 -7.59 3.37
N ARG A 44 16.96 -7.62 4.49
CA ARG A 44 17.19 -8.85 5.27
C ARG A 44 16.00 -9.26 6.12
N ASN A 45 15.14 -8.31 6.52
CA ASN A 45 14.01 -8.55 7.41
C ASN A 45 12.70 -8.01 6.81
N PRO A 46 12.16 -8.67 5.75
CA PRO A 46 10.93 -8.22 5.09
C PRO A 46 9.67 -8.36 5.98
N GLN A 47 9.79 -8.78 7.24
CA GLN A 47 8.68 -8.89 8.19
C GLN A 47 8.33 -7.56 8.88
N THR A 48 9.10 -6.49 8.69
CA THR A 48 8.86 -5.20 9.38
C THR A 48 7.82 -4.29 8.71
N VAL A 49 7.12 -4.76 7.68
CA VAL A 49 5.97 -4.05 7.08
C VAL A 49 4.72 -4.86 7.42
N PRO A 50 3.68 -4.25 8.03
CA PRO A 50 2.40 -4.91 8.21
C PRO A 50 1.93 -5.45 6.87
N ARG A 51 1.76 -6.78 6.80
CA ARG A 51 1.35 -7.47 5.57
C ARG A 51 -0.15 -7.65 5.47
N THR A 52 -0.84 -7.20 6.51
CA THR A 52 -2.29 -7.14 6.62
C THR A 52 -2.71 -5.68 6.56
N PHE A 53 -3.75 -5.40 5.80
CA PHE A 53 -4.42 -4.11 5.77
C PHE A 53 -5.71 -4.22 6.62
N GLU A 54 -5.86 -3.35 7.61
CA GLU A 54 -7.07 -3.29 8.43
C GLU A 54 -8.17 -2.52 7.69
N ILE A 55 -9.30 -3.18 7.47
CA ILE A 55 -10.48 -2.59 6.83
C ILE A 55 -11.34 -1.85 7.87
N GLY A 56 -11.52 -2.48 9.04
CA GLY A 56 -12.30 -1.93 10.13
C GLY A 56 -13.07 -3.00 10.88
N ARG A 57 -14.08 -2.57 11.64
CA ARG A 57 -14.96 -3.45 12.41
C ARG A 57 -15.80 -4.34 11.48
N VAL A 58 -15.76 -5.64 11.73
CA VAL A 58 -16.38 -6.65 10.87
C VAL A 58 -17.90 -6.44 10.71
N ASP A 59 -18.61 -6.12 11.80
CA ASP A 59 -20.06 -5.87 11.78
C ASP A 59 -20.43 -4.63 10.95
N ASP A 60 -19.60 -3.58 11.03
CA ASP A 60 -19.87 -2.31 10.36
C ASP A 60 -19.64 -2.48 8.85
N VAL A 61 -18.56 -3.17 8.47
CA VAL A 61 -18.25 -3.44 7.07
C VAL A 61 -19.28 -4.38 6.44
N ALA A 62 -19.69 -5.44 7.15
CA ALA A 62 -20.73 -6.36 6.69
C ALA A 62 -22.06 -5.60 6.45
N LYS A 63 -22.44 -4.71 7.37
CA LYS A 63 -23.63 -3.87 7.22
C LYS A 63 -23.52 -2.93 6.00
N ILE A 64 -22.38 -2.29 5.80
CA ILE A 64 -22.14 -1.43 4.62
C ILE A 64 -22.32 -2.23 3.33
N ILE A 65 -21.78 -3.45 3.27
CA ILE A 65 -21.92 -4.30 2.08
C ILE A 65 -23.35 -4.78 1.87
N ALA A 66 -24.06 -5.13 2.94
CA ALA A 66 -25.46 -5.54 2.87
C ALA A 66 -26.38 -4.42 2.34
N GLU A 67 -26.09 -3.16 2.68
CA GLU A 67 -26.89 -2.00 2.28
C GLU A 67 -26.45 -1.40 0.93
N GLY A 68 -25.15 -1.33 0.66
CA GLY A 68 -24.56 -0.61 -0.46
C GLY A 68 -23.87 -1.47 -1.53
N GLY A 69 -23.70 -2.76 -1.28
CA GLY A 69 -22.97 -3.69 -2.14
C GLY A 69 -21.47 -3.78 -1.83
N PRO A 70 -20.73 -4.60 -2.60
CA PRO A 70 -19.32 -4.87 -2.34
C PRO A 70 -18.47 -3.60 -2.44
N ILE A 71 -17.39 -3.54 -1.66
CA ILE A 71 -16.55 -2.34 -1.56
C ILE A 71 -15.30 -2.50 -2.44
N LEU A 72 -15.08 -1.54 -3.34
CA LEU A 72 -13.88 -1.45 -4.17
C LEU A 72 -12.76 -0.68 -3.46
N TYR A 73 -11.60 -1.31 -3.30
CA TYR A 73 -10.38 -0.71 -2.80
C TYR A 73 -9.35 -0.59 -3.92
N PRO A 74 -9.01 0.64 -4.36
CA PRO A 74 -8.02 0.83 -5.42
C PRO A 74 -6.59 0.55 -4.92
N ASP A 75 -5.72 0.08 -5.81
CA ASP A 75 -4.30 -0.05 -5.52
C ASP A 75 -3.65 1.33 -5.35
N LEU A 76 -3.30 1.69 -4.11
CA LEU A 76 -2.62 2.96 -3.81
C LEU A 76 -1.13 2.95 -4.12
N ARG A 77 -0.54 1.79 -4.47
CA ARG A 77 0.90 1.64 -4.75
C ARG A 77 1.24 1.80 -6.22
N ASP A 78 0.30 1.52 -7.11
CA ASP A 78 0.50 1.53 -8.55
C ASP A 78 -0.70 2.17 -9.25
N ALA A 79 -0.45 3.20 -10.06
CA ALA A 79 -1.49 3.91 -10.82
C ALA A 79 -2.17 3.02 -11.89
N THR A 80 -1.60 1.85 -12.19
CA THR A 80 -2.21 0.86 -13.10
C THR A 80 -3.34 0.08 -12.44
N GLY A 81 -3.52 0.14 -11.11
CA GLY A 81 -4.62 -0.53 -10.43
C GLY A 81 -4.53 -2.06 -10.37
N LYS A 82 -3.35 -2.63 -10.68
CA LYS A 82 -3.08 -4.08 -10.74
C LYS A 82 -3.55 -4.87 -9.52
N ARG A 83 -3.50 -4.26 -8.33
CA ARG A 83 -3.92 -4.89 -7.07
C ARG A 83 -5.16 -4.25 -6.47
N SER A 84 -5.98 -3.62 -7.31
CA SER A 84 -7.29 -3.14 -6.87
C SER A 84 -8.14 -4.36 -6.55
N ILE A 85 -8.77 -4.36 -5.38
CA ILE A 85 -9.56 -5.47 -4.90
C ILE A 85 -11.00 -5.05 -4.65
N VAL A 86 -11.90 -6.01 -4.76
CA VAL A 86 -13.29 -5.90 -4.33
C VAL A 86 -13.47 -6.82 -3.13
N ILE A 87 -14.04 -6.28 -2.06
CA ILE A 87 -14.38 -7.04 -0.86
C ILE A 87 -15.89 -7.22 -0.82
N ASP A 88 -16.31 -8.47 -0.71
CA ASP A 88 -17.71 -8.85 -0.61
C ASP A 88 -17.98 -9.69 0.64
N HIS A 89 -19.23 -9.64 1.08
CA HIS A 89 -19.76 -10.37 2.21
C HIS A 89 -21.14 -10.92 1.87
N THR A 90 -21.36 -12.19 2.20
CA THR A 90 -22.64 -12.87 1.99
C THR A 90 -23.09 -13.61 3.25
N GLY A 91 -24.40 -13.56 3.53
CA GLY A 91 -25.02 -14.19 4.68
C GLY A 91 -25.17 -13.27 5.90
N ASP A 92 -25.80 -13.80 6.96
CA ASP A 92 -26.20 -12.99 8.13
C ASP A 92 -25.12 -12.94 9.23
N ASP A 93 -24.13 -13.85 9.19
CA ASP A 93 -23.04 -13.90 10.17
C ASP A 93 -21.90 -13.00 9.70
N ALA A 94 -21.73 -11.85 10.35
CA ALA A 94 -20.67 -10.89 10.04
C ALA A 94 -19.27 -11.52 10.12
N ALA A 95 -19.04 -12.58 10.89
CA ALA A 95 -17.73 -13.21 10.98
C ALA A 95 -17.44 -14.25 9.88
N LYS A 96 -18.39 -14.53 8.99
CA LYS A 96 -18.29 -15.55 7.92
C LYS A 96 -18.70 -14.98 6.56
N GLY A 97 -18.46 -15.74 5.48
CA GLY A 97 -18.97 -15.38 4.15
C GLY A 97 -18.21 -14.26 3.44
N TRP A 98 -17.00 -13.94 3.89
CA TRP A 98 -16.11 -12.95 3.27
C TRP A 98 -15.41 -13.53 2.05
N GLN A 99 -15.41 -12.77 0.95
CA GLN A 99 -14.67 -13.09 -0.26
C GLN A 99 -13.98 -11.84 -0.80
N VAL A 100 -12.79 -12.04 -1.35
CA VAL A 100 -12.04 -10.99 -2.04
C VAL A 100 -11.91 -11.37 -3.51
N TYR A 101 -12.07 -10.39 -4.37
CA TYR A 101 -11.84 -10.49 -5.81
C TYR A 101 -10.85 -9.41 -6.23
N TYR A 102 -10.19 -9.61 -7.36
CA TYR A 102 -9.55 -8.51 -8.05
C TYR A 102 -10.59 -7.68 -8.80
N ALA A 103 -10.37 -6.37 -8.92
CA ALA A 103 -11.29 -5.44 -9.56
C ALA A 103 -11.19 -5.48 -11.11
N TYR A 104 -11.14 -6.68 -11.70
CA TYR A 104 -11.20 -6.91 -13.14
C TYR A 104 -11.88 -8.27 -13.43
N PRO A 105 -12.48 -8.45 -14.62
CA PRO A 105 -13.20 -9.66 -14.98
C PRO A 105 -12.30 -10.91 -14.98
N ALA A 106 -12.85 -12.08 -14.65
CA ALA A 106 -12.10 -13.34 -14.66
C ALA A 106 -11.57 -13.72 -16.06
N ASP A 107 -12.23 -13.23 -17.12
CA ASP A 107 -11.91 -13.45 -18.54
C ASP A 107 -11.04 -12.34 -19.18
N ARG A 108 -10.54 -11.40 -18.37
CA ARG A 108 -9.66 -10.30 -18.79
C ARG A 108 -8.46 -10.16 -17.85
N ASP A 109 -7.55 -9.26 -18.19
CA ASP A 109 -6.39 -8.91 -17.37
C ASP A 109 -6.63 -7.61 -16.59
N GLU A 110 -5.64 -7.22 -15.77
CA GLU A 110 -5.69 -6.04 -14.91
C GLU A 110 -5.89 -4.69 -15.63
N THR A 111 -5.78 -4.65 -16.96
CA THR A 111 -5.98 -3.41 -17.72
C THR A 111 -7.45 -3.07 -17.89
N CYS A 112 -8.35 -4.03 -17.70
CA CYS A 112 -9.80 -3.85 -17.76
C CYS A 112 -10.39 -3.75 -16.35
N LEU A 113 -10.12 -2.65 -15.65
CA LEU A 113 -10.68 -2.41 -14.33
C LEU A 113 -12.20 -2.25 -14.39
N VAL A 114 -12.88 -2.70 -13.33
CA VAL A 114 -14.33 -2.52 -13.18
C VAL A 114 -14.69 -1.29 -12.35
N GLU A 115 -15.85 -0.73 -12.64
CA GLU A 115 -16.49 0.32 -11.86
C GLU A 115 -17.71 -0.23 -11.12
N HIS A 116 -17.87 0.14 -9.85
CA HIS A 116 -19.00 -0.31 -9.04
C HIS A 116 -20.27 0.45 -9.41
N VAL A 117 -21.35 -0.29 -9.66
CA VAL A 117 -22.68 0.30 -9.83
C VAL A 117 -23.24 0.63 -8.44
N GLN A 118 -23.53 1.91 -8.20
CA GLN A 118 -23.93 2.39 -6.88
C GLN A 118 -25.15 1.64 -6.31
N ASN A 119 -25.07 1.27 -5.03
CA ASN A 119 -26.14 0.58 -4.29
C ASN A 119 -26.57 -0.75 -4.93
N SER A 120 -25.65 -1.45 -5.60
CA SER A 120 -25.91 -2.77 -6.17
C SER A 120 -24.73 -3.70 -5.94
N ARG A 121 -24.89 -4.98 -6.31
CA ARG A 121 -23.80 -5.97 -6.31
C ARG A 121 -23.14 -6.11 -7.68
N GLU A 122 -23.41 -5.16 -8.58
CA GLU A 122 -23.03 -5.22 -9.98
C GLU A 122 -21.86 -4.28 -10.29
N PHE A 123 -21.13 -4.63 -11.34
CA PHE A 123 -19.97 -3.89 -11.82
C PHE A 123 -20.09 -3.65 -13.32
N THR A 124 -19.54 -2.54 -13.80
CA THR A 124 -19.37 -2.26 -15.23
C THR A 124 -17.90 -2.43 -15.60
N ASP A 125 -17.58 -3.20 -16.62
CA ASP A 125 -16.19 -3.34 -17.09
C ASP A 125 -15.81 -2.32 -18.18
N CYS A 126 -14.55 -2.38 -18.65
CA CYS A 126 -14.02 -1.50 -19.69
C CYS A 126 -14.75 -1.60 -21.06
N GLU A 127 -15.52 -2.67 -21.28
CA GLU A 127 -16.34 -2.89 -22.48
C GLU A 127 -17.81 -2.52 -22.25
N ASN A 128 -18.14 -1.95 -21.08
CA ASN A 128 -19.50 -1.65 -20.60
C ASN A 128 -20.39 -2.90 -20.40
N ARG A 129 -19.79 -4.07 -20.14
CA ARG A 129 -20.55 -5.26 -19.70
C ARG A 129 -20.93 -5.11 -18.24
N VAL A 130 -22.15 -5.51 -17.90
CA VAL A 130 -22.59 -5.63 -16.50
C VAL A 130 -22.19 -7.01 -15.98
N LEU A 131 -21.46 -7.03 -14.87
CA LEU A 131 -20.89 -8.22 -14.24
C LEU A 131 -21.39 -8.34 -12.81
N GLN A 132 -21.59 -9.57 -12.34
CA GLN A 132 -21.78 -9.84 -10.92
C GLN A 132 -20.41 -9.95 -10.23
N VAL A 133 -20.40 -9.86 -8.91
CA VAL A 133 -19.16 -9.95 -8.13
C VAL A 133 -18.44 -11.29 -8.33
N GLU A 134 -19.18 -12.38 -8.58
CA GLU A 134 -18.63 -13.72 -8.82
C GLU A 134 -17.96 -13.86 -10.20
N ASP A 135 -18.23 -12.95 -11.13
CA ASP A 135 -17.60 -12.91 -12.47
C ASP A 135 -16.21 -12.26 -12.42
N LEU A 136 -15.82 -11.69 -11.28
CA LEU A 136 -14.52 -11.06 -11.07
C LEU A 136 -13.43 -12.09 -10.82
N LYS A 137 -12.18 -11.71 -11.12
CA LYS A 137 -11.03 -12.59 -10.97
C LYS A 137 -10.76 -12.91 -9.50
N LEU A 138 -10.65 -14.20 -9.16
CA LEU A 138 -10.21 -14.62 -7.83
C LEU A 138 -8.71 -14.39 -7.60
N PRO A 139 -8.30 -13.75 -6.50
CA PRO A 139 -6.91 -13.61 -6.14
C PRO A 139 -6.34 -14.94 -5.67
N LEU A 140 -5.09 -15.20 -6.02
CA LEU A 140 -4.32 -16.31 -5.45
C LEU A 140 -3.60 -15.86 -4.17
N ASP A 141 -3.33 -14.56 -4.08
CA ASP A 141 -2.40 -13.93 -3.15
C ASP A 141 -3.00 -12.89 -2.20
N VAL A 142 -4.33 -12.83 -2.15
CA VAL A 142 -5.05 -11.95 -1.23
C VAL A 142 -6.17 -12.72 -0.56
N ARG A 143 -6.28 -12.64 0.77
CA ARG A 143 -7.34 -13.32 1.53
C ARG A 143 -7.91 -12.45 2.65
N PRO A 144 -9.21 -12.54 2.93
CA PRO A 144 -9.80 -11.90 4.10
C PRO A 144 -9.49 -12.71 5.36
N ILE A 145 -9.21 -12.02 6.45
CA ILE A 145 -9.00 -12.58 7.79
C ILE A 145 -9.90 -11.82 8.76
N VAL A 146 -10.76 -12.54 9.47
CA VAL A 146 -11.52 -11.97 10.59
C VAL A 146 -10.73 -12.23 11.87
N GLU A 147 -10.13 -11.17 12.41
CA GLU A 147 -9.35 -11.23 13.64
C GLU A 147 -10.26 -11.03 14.86
N ASN A 148 -10.17 -11.96 15.81
CA ASN A 148 -10.88 -11.92 17.10
C ASN A 148 -12.40 -11.71 16.99
N LEU A 149 -13.01 -12.11 15.86
CA LEU A 149 -14.43 -11.88 15.55
C LEU A 149 -14.85 -10.40 15.55
N LYS A 150 -13.90 -9.47 15.41
CA LYS A 150 -14.14 -8.04 15.56
C LYS A 150 -13.62 -7.20 14.42
N THR A 151 -12.47 -7.57 13.86
CA THR A 151 -11.77 -6.74 12.88
C THR A 151 -11.59 -7.52 11.59
N LEU A 152 -11.95 -6.90 10.47
CA LEU A 152 -11.66 -7.43 9.15
C LEU A 152 -10.29 -6.94 8.70
N LEU A 153 -9.43 -7.90 8.36
CA LEU A 153 -8.10 -7.68 7.81
C LEU A 153 -8.01 -8.30 6.41
N ILE A 154 -7.14 -7.75 5.57
CA ILE A 154 -6.79 -8.33 4.27
C ILE A 154 -5.31 -8.69 4.28
N ASP A 155 -4.98 -9.98 4.16
CA ASP A 155 -3.59 -10.44 4.02
C ASP A 155 -3.17 -10.37 2.54
N LEU A 156 -2.10 -9.62 2.27
CA LEU A 156 -1.58 -9.35 0.94
C LEU A 156 -0.40 -10.27 0.56
N ARG A 157 -0.24 -11.41 1.24
CA ARG A 157 0.86 -12.38 1.04
C ARG A 157 0.50 -13.66 0.28
N ALA A 158 -0.79 -13.91 0.08
CA ALA A 158 -1.34 -15.25 0.11
C ALA A 158 -0.94 -16.16 -1.07
#